data_AF-A0A2W4M1I8-F1
#
_entry.id   AF-A0A2W4M1I8-F1
#
_cell.length_a   1.000
_cell.length_b   1.000
_cell.length_c   1.000
_cell.angle_alpha   90.00
_cell.angle_beta   90.00
_cell.angle_gamma   90.00
#
_symmetry.space_group_name_H-M   'P 1'
#
loop_
_entity.id
_entity.type
_entity.pdbx_description
1 polymer ?
#
loop_
_entity_poly.entity_id
_entity_poly.type
_entity_poly.pdbx_seq_one_letter_code
_entity_poly.pdbx_strand_id
1 'polypeptide(L)'
;MGNKFARRLVSEIIGVGVERGETRGGVKQDQLGISRNVEIEIDKNGDWKPKGVLTGEKAERAKGTRPAEVNHGSILVGVDVEYVDEEIGGQYVRRRVPLRGGVTCDYALQTSVISLAGLRRLRFPIGANATPEQDDAARAVLCAMGLLAVAASRERGYALRSRCDLVPDGIAPVEVVHCDGSVQSFSLDGAGAIALYREAVEAAKKAGLPWRAEPLRLKPQAKLVKLIELSRVAAQGGE
;
A
#
# COMPACT_ATOMS: atom_id res chain seq x y z
N MET A 1 6.01 -21.76 3.45
CA MET A 1 4.92 -21.59 2.47
C MET A 1 3.73 -20.95 3.17
N GLY A 2 3.34 -19.74 2.75
CA GLY A 2 2.16 -19.07 3.31
C GLY A 2 0.90 -19.55 2.62
N ASN A 3 -0.06 -20.06 3.39
CA ASN A 3 -1.39 -20.38 2.87
C ASN A 3 -1.97 -19.12 2.20
N LYS A 4 -2.32 -19.21 0.90
CA LYS A 4 -2.94 -18.11 0.17
C LYS A 4 -4.43 -18.08 0.49
N PHE A 5 -4.87 -17.13 1.30
CA PHE A 5 -6.28 -16.90 1.56
C PHE A 5 -6.83 -15.88 0.56
N ALA A 6 -8.05 -16.13 0.06
CA ALA A 6 -8.77 -15.13 -0.71
C ALA A 6 -9.08 -13.91 0.18
N ARG A 7 -8.92 -12.69 -0.36
CA ARG A 7 -9.22 -11.45 0.34
C ARG A 7 -10.70 -11.43 0.76
N ARG A 8 -10.97 -10.95 1.98
CA ARG A 8 -12.33 -10.85 2.55
C ARG A 8 -12.81 -9.42 2.71
N LEU A 9 -11.88 -8.49 2.82
CA LEU A 9 -12.11 -7.06 2.63
C LEU A 9 -11.42 -6.67 1.31
N VAL A 10 -12.16 -5.97 0.46
CA VAL A 10 -11.65 -5.31 -0.74
C VAL A 10 -12.09 -3.86 -0.68
N SER A 11 -11.17 -2.93 -0.93
CA SER A 11 -11.51 -1.54 -1.19
C SER A 11 -10.83 -1.12 -2.48
N GLU A 12 -11.61 -0.53 -3.37
CA GLU A 12 -11.16 -0.06 -4.67
C GLU A 12 -11.58 1.40 -4.85
N ILE A 13 -10.74 2.18 -5.52
CA ILE A 13 -11.06 3.52 -5.99
C ILE A 13 -10.90 3.50 -7.51
N ILE A 14 -11.97 3.80 -8.23
CA ILE A 14 -11.97 3.93 -9.69
C ILE A 14 -12.21 5.38 -10.10
N GLY A 15 -11.63 5.80 -11.22
CA GLY A 15 -11.99 7.06 -11.87
C GLY A 15 -13.09 6.83 -12.90
N VAL A 16 -14.11 7.68 -12.91
CA VAL A 16 -15.20 7.66 -13.90
C VAL A 16 -15.03 8.84 -14.86
N GLY A 17 -15.34 8.64 -16.15
CA GLY A 17 -15.14 9.68 -17.17
C GLY A 17 -13.66 10.00 -17.38
N VAL A 18 -12.81 8.97 -17.44
CA VAL A 18 -11.36 9.15 -17.47
C VAL A 18 -10.88 9.65 -18.84
N GLU A 19 -10.16 10.76 -18.83
CA GLU A 19 -9.32 11.20 -19.94
C GLU A 19 -7.84 11.05 -19.57
N ARG A 20 -7.03 10.67 -20.56
CA ARG A 20 -5.59 10.47 -20.36
C ARG A 20 -4.86 11.79 -20.52
N GLY A 21 -4.16 12.20 -19.47
CA GLY A 21 -3.23 13.31 -19.55
C GLY A 21 -1.83 12.87 -19.97
N GLU A 22 -0.99 13.86 -20.24
CA GLU A 22 0.45 13.68 -20.47
C GLU A 22 1.23 13.79 -19.15
N THR A 23 2.39 13.12 -19.06
CA THR A 23 3.30 13.24 -17.92
C THR A 23 4.74 13.23 -18.38
N ARG A 24 5.56 14.08 -17.76
CA ARG A 24 6.99 14.21 -18.05
C ARG A 24 7.89 13.30 -17.21
N GLY A 25 7.30 12.34 -16.48
CA GLY A 25 7.98 11.40 -15.60
C GLY A 25 7.63 11.59 -14.13
N GLY A 26 8.20 10.74 -13.28
CA GLY A 26 8.05 10.82 -11.84
C GLY A 26 9.25 10.24 -11.12
N VAL A 27 9.34 10.46 -9.81
CA VAL A 27 10.38 9.86 -8.96
C VAL A 27 9.67 9.13 -7.83
N LYS A 28 9.96 7.84 -7.67
CA LYS A 28 9.73 7.18 -6.38
C LYS A 28 10.82 7.72 -5.45
N GLN A 29 10.45 8.57 -4.50
CA GLN A 29 11.39 9.09 -3.52
C GLN A 29 11.58 8.08 -2.39
N ASP A 30 12.83 7.83 -2.03
CA ASP A 30 13.14 7.02 -0.84
C ASP A 30 12.85 7.81 0.43
N GLN A 31 12.09 7.20 1.36
CA GLN A 31 11.68 7.86 2.60
C GLN A 31 12.85 8.15 3.54
N LEU A 32 13.91 7.35 3.45
CA LEU A 32 15.11 7.50 4.27
C LEU A 32 16.19 8.34 3.57
N GLY A 33 15.96 8.75 2.32
CA GLY A 33 16.92 9.50 1.51
C GLY A 33 18.25 8.77 1.31
N ILE A 34 18.24 7.43 1.18
CA ILE A 34 19.47 6.65 1.04
C ILE A 34 20.28 7.12 -0.16
N SER A 35 21.54 7.48 0.11
CA SER A 35 22.46 8.01 -0.88
C SER A 35 22.79 6.96 -1.94
N ARG A 36 22.77 7.39 -3.20
CA ARG A 36 23.19 6.57 -4.35
C ARG A 36 24.66 6.14 -4.29
N ASN A 37 25.45 6.79 -3.44
CA ASN A 37 26.89 6.56 -3.29
C ASN A 37 27.19 5.43 -2.30
N VAL A 38 26.21 4.87 -1.59
CA VAL A 38 26.43 3.64 -0.83
C VAL A 38 26.45 2.45 -1.78
N GLU A 39 27.48 1.61 -1.70
CA GLU A 39 27.56 0.36 -2.44
C GLU A 39 26.95 -0.79 -1.62
N ILE A 40 26.16 -1.66 -2.26
CA ILE A 40 25.66 -2.89 -1.67
C ILE A 40 26.18 -4.13 -2.43
N GLU A 41 26.17 -5.27 -1.77
CA GLU A 41 26.35 -6.59 -2.37
C GLU A 41 25.05 -7.38 -2.22
N ILE A 42 24.62 -8.04 -3.30
CA ILE A 42 23.46 -8.95 -3.32
C ILE A 42 23.98 -10.38 -3.51
N ASP A 43 23.58 -11.29 -2.64
CA ASP A 43 23.96 -12.70 -2.70
C ASP A 43 23.11 -13.51 -3.70
N LYS A 44 23.44 -14.79 -3.86
CA LYS A 44 22.75 -15.68 -4.81
C LYS A 44 21.28 -15.96 -4.43
N ASN A 45 20.90 -15.72 -3.18
CA ASN A 45 19.54 -15.89 -2.67
C ASN A 45 18.71 -14.60 -2.79
N GLY A 46 19.32 -13.52 -3.28
CA GLY A 46 18.70 -12.21 -3.37
C GLY A 46 18.72 -11.44 -2.05
N ASP A 47 19.46 -11.91 -1.03
CA ASP A 47 19.70 -11.12 0.16
C ASP A 47 20.83 -10.11 -0.07
N TRP A 48 20.88 -9.05 0.72
CA TRP A 48 21.84 -7.96 0.51
C TRP A 48 22.53 -7.49 1.79
N LYS A 49 23.70 -6.88 1.63
CA LYS A 49 24.40 -6.16 2.71
C LYS A 49 25.12 -4.92 2.19
N PRO A 50 25.25 -3.87 3.01
CA PRO A 50 26.08 -2.71 2.66
C PRO A 50 27.55 -3.10 2.59
N LYS A 51 28.25 -2.55 1.60
CA LYS A 51 29.68 -2.81 1.36
C LYS A 51 30.55 -1.60 1.72
N GLY A 52 30.09 -0.39 1.42
CA GLY A 52 30.85 0.83 1.73
C GLY A 52 30.28 2.08 1.06
N VAL A 53 31.05 3.17 1.07
CA VAL A 53 30.74 4.41 0.36
C VAL A 53 31.68 4.55 -0.83
N LEU A 54 31.12 4.81 -2.00
CA LEU A 54 31.87 5.14 -3.21
C LEU A 54 32.40 6.58 -3.08
N THR A 55 33.71 6.74 -3.28
CA THR A 55 34.39 8.03 -3.27
C THR A 55 34.76 8.43 -4.70
N GLY A 56 34.34 9.63 -5.14
CA GLY A 56 34.62 10.20 -6.48
C GLY A 56 33.39 10.59 -7.28
N GLU A 57 33.48 11.67 -8.06
CA GLU A 57 32.35 12.29 -8.81
C GLU A 57 31.74 11.39 -9.91
N LYS A 58 32.53 10.44 -10.42
CA LYS A 58 32.14 9.43 -11.41
C LYS A 58 32.73 8.06 -11.06
N ALA A 59 32.53 7.60 -9.82
CA ALA A 59 32.92 6.24 -9.48
C ALA A 59 32.18 5.26 -10.41
N GLU A 60 32.92 4.59 -11.31
CA GLU A 60 32.38 3.45 -12.04
C GLU A 60 31.96 2.40 -11.03
N ARG A 61 30.75 1.87 -11.22
CA ARG A 61 30.08 1.03 -10.24
C ARG A 61 29.43 -0.12 -10.96
N ALA A 62 29.65 -1.31 -10.42
CA ALA A 62 29.07 -2.52 -10.96
C ALA A 62 27.54 -2.41 -11.07
N LYS A 63 26.99 -3.06 -12.09
CA LYS A 63 25.55 -3.33 -12.16
C LYS A 63 25.22 -4.31 -11.04
N GLY A 64 24.12 -4.14 -10.30
CA GLY A 64 23.85 -5.02 -9.15
C GLY A 64 24.01 -4.35 -7.78
N THR A 65 24.62 -3.16 -7.71
CA THR A 65 25.16 -2.63 -6.44
C THR A 65 24.47 -1.35 -5.95
N ARG A 66 23.34 -0.94 -6.57
CA ARG A 66 22.57 0.22 -6.05
C ARG A 66 21.77 -0.19 -4.83
N PRO A 67 21.70 0.67 -3.81
CA PRO A 67 20.65 0.63 -2.81
C PRO A 67 19.24 0.61 -3.44
N ALA A 68 19.03 1.33 -4.56
CA ALA A 68 17.76 1.32 -5.29
C ALA A 68 17.35 -0.06 -5.84
N GLU A 69 18.30 -0.96 -6.13
CA GLU A 69 18.00 -2.30 -6.65
C GLU A 69 17.37 -3.22 -5.58
N VAL A 70 17.54 -2.88 -4.31
CA VAL A 70 16.89 -3.54 -3.16
C VAL A 70 15.81 -2.66 -2.52
N ASN A 71 15.24 -1.74 -3.30
CA ASN A 71 14.19 -0.79 -2.88
C ASN A 71 14.59 0.27 -1.85
N HIS A 72 15.89 0.49 -1.63
CA HIS A 72 16.43 1.50 -0.71
C HIS A 72 17.08 2.66 -1.47
N GLY A 73 16.30 3.43 -2.23
CA GLY A 73 16.81 4.56 -2.99
C GLY A 73 15.78 5.12 -3.96
N SER A 74 15.97 6.38 -4.32
CA SER A 74 15.06 7.05 -5.24
C SER A 74 15.22 6.50 -6.66
N ILE A 75 14.11 6.21 -7.33
CA ILE A 75 14.08 5.64 -8.69
C ILE A 75 13.29 6.58 -9.59
N LEU A 76 13.87 6.94 -10.73
CA LEU A 76 13.17 7.62 -11.80
C LEU A 76 12.18 6.66 -12.45
N VAL A 77 10.92 7.04 -12.48
CA VAL A 77 9.87 6.36 -13.23
C VAL A 77 10.02 6.81 -14.68
N GLY A 78 10.40 5.87 -15.55
CA GLY A 78 10.50 6.11 -16.98
C GLY A 78 9.16 6.51 -17.58
N VAL A 79 9.21 7.33 -18.63
CA VAL A 79 8.04 7.71 -19.43
C VAL A 79 8.07 6.87 -20.70
N ASP A 80 7.04 6.04 -20.90
CA ASP A 80 6.79 5.43 -22.20
C ASP A 80 6.57 6.55 -23.21
N VAL A 81 7.23 6.47 -24.37
CA VAL A 81 7.14 7.50 -25.39
C VAL A 81 6.83 6.91 -26.74
N GLU A 82 6.04 7.65 -27.51
CA GLU A 82 5.81 7.45 -28.92
C GLU A 82 6.50 8.56 -29.69
N TYR A 83 6.81 8.29 -30.96
CA TYR A 83 7.33 9.28 -31.87
C TYR A 83 6.22 9.58 -32.88
N VAL A 84 5.78 10.83 -32.91
CA VAL A 84 4.79 11.32 -33.86
C VAL A 84 5.49 12.25 -34.82
N ASP A 85 5.29 12.06 -36.11
CA ASP A 85 5.82 12.95 -37.13
C ASP A 85 4.77 14.05 -37.40
N GLU A 86 5.12 15.31 -37.13
CA GLU A 86 4.23 16.48 -37.25
C GLU A 86 4.74 17.41 -38.35
N GLU A 87 3.86 17.84 -39.26
CA GLU A 87 4.24 18.75 -40.35
C GLU A 87 4.16 20.21 -39.89
N ILE A 88 5.31 20.90 -39.89
CA ILE A 88 5.40 22.32 -39.54
C ILE A 88 6.09 23.05 -40.71
N GLY A 89 5.35 23.92 -41.39
CA GLY A 89 5.89 24.72 -42.50
C GLY A 89 6.40 23.91 -43.69
N GLY A 90 5.79 22.75 -43.99
CA GLY A 90 6.18 21.87 -45.11
C GLY A 90 7.34 20.91 -44.79
N GLN A 91 7.76 20.81 -43.53
CA GLN A 91 8.74 19.83 -43.06
C GLN A 91 8.14 18.92 -41.99
N TYR A 92 8.40 17.61 -42.09
CA TYR A 92 8.06 16.65 -41.03
C TYR A 92 9.10 16.70 -39.91
N VAL A 93 8.64 17.02 -38.70
CA VAL A 93 9.44 17.01 -37.49
C VAL A 93 9.02 15.83 -36.61
N ARG A 94 9.96 14.95 -36.30
CA ARG A 94 9.71 13.84 -35.38
C ARG A 94 9.70 14.34 -33.94
N ARG A 95 8.53 14.28 -33.28
CA ARG A 95 8.32 14.71 -31.91
C ARG A 95 8.15 13.52 -30.98
N ARG A 96 8.81 13.57 -29.82
CA ARG A 96 8.65 12.61 -28.73
C ARG A 96 7.42 12.97 -27.90
N VAL A 97 6.41 12.11 -27.88
CA VAL A 97 5.15 12.32 -27.14
C VAL A 97 5.04 11.29 -26.00
N PRO A 98 4.77 11.71 -24.74
CA PRO A 98 4.54 10.78 -23.63
C PRO A 98 3.28 9.94 -23.85
N LEU A 99 3.42 8.61 -23.84
CA LEU A 99 2.31 7.66 -24.01
C LEU A 99 1.47 7.45 -22.74
N ARG A 100 2.05 7.74 -21.58
CA ARG A 100 1.41 7.49 -20.29
C ARG A 100 1.62 8.67 -19.36
N GLY A 101 0.51 9.20 -18.84
CA GLY A 101 0.53 10.15 -17.75
C GLY A 101 -0.60 9.96 -16.75
N GLY A 102 -0.72 10.96 -15.87
CA GLY A 102 -1.85 11.06 -14.96
C GLY A 102 -3.18 11.04 -15.70
N VAL A 103 -4.25 10.78 -14.98
CA VAL A 103 -5.61 10.81 -15.51
C VAL A 103 -6.34 12.03 -14.95
N THR A 104 -7.22 12.60 -15.76
CA THR A 104 -8.33 13.42 -15.29
C THR A 104 -9.58 12.56 -15.31
N CYS A 105 -10.48 12.76 -14.36
CA CYS A 105 -11.74 12.04 -14.28
C CYS A 105 -12.80 12.97 -13.70
N ASP A 106 -14.06 12.71 -14.03
CA ASP A 106 -15.20 13.48 -13.53
C ASP A 106 -15.30 13.33 -12.01
N TYR A 107 -15.19 12.09 -11.52
CA TYR A 107 -15.14 11.78 -10.09
C TYR A 107 -14.41 10.46 -9.83
N ALA A 108 -13.98 10.30 -8.59
CA ALA A 108 -13.45 9.05 -8.06
C ALA A 108 -14.53 8.34 -7.23
N LEU A 109 -14.82 7.08 -7.55
CA LEU A 109 -15.76 6.26 -6.81
C LEU A 109 -15.01 5.23 -5.97
N GLN A 110 -15.20 5.27 -4.66
CA GLN A 110 -14.68 4.25 -3.75
C GLN A 110 -15.77 3.23 -3.40
N THR A 111 -15.46 1.96 -3.64
CA THR A 111 -16.30 0.84 -3.20
C THR A 111 -15.52 -0.04 -2.24
N SER A 112 -16.10 -0.35 -1.08
CA SER A 112 -15.52 -1.25 -0.08
C SER A 112 -16.49 -2.37 0.23
N VAL A 113 -16.02 -3.62 0.16
CA VAL A 113 -16.85 -4.82 0.35
C VAL A 113 -16.19 -5.76 1.36
N ILE A 114 -16.98 -6.19 2.35
CA ILE A 114 -16.64 -7.28 3.26
C ILE A 114 -17.48 -8.50 2.91
N SER A 115 -16.83 -9.58 2.48
CA SER A 115 -17.53 -10.83 2.13
C SER A 115 -17.80 -11.66 3.38
N LEU A 116 -19.03 -11.58 3.93
CA LEU A 116 -19.45 -12.43 5.05
C LEU A 116 -19.45 -13.92 4.68
N ALA A 117 -19.85 -14.28 3.46
CA ALA A 117 -19.74 -15.64 2.94
C ALA A 117 -18.29 -16.12 2.89
N GLY A 118 -17.36 -15.24 2.55
CA GLY A 118 -15.93 -15.54 2.59
C GLY A 118 -15.39 -15.68 4.02
N LEU A 119 -15.82 -14.85 4.96
CA LEU A 119 -15.46 -14.96 6.38
C LEU A 119 -15.96 -16.29 6.98
N ARG A 120 -17.17 -16.74 6.63
CA ARG A 120 -17.74 -18.04 7.06
C ARG A 120 -16.89 -19.27 6.71
N ARG A 121 -15.95 -19.13 5.76
CA ARG A 121 -15.01 -20.21 5.38
C ARG A 121 -13.77 -20.27 6.27
N LEU A 122 -13.50 -19.22 7.04
CA LEU A 122 -12.35 -19.19 7.95
C LEU A 122 -12.64 -20.04 9.18
N ARG A 123 -11.61 -20.70 9.69
CA ARG A 123 -11.64 -21.53 10.90
C ARG A 123 -10.51 -21.06 11.81
N PHE A 124 -10.75 -21.07 13.11
CA PHE A 124 -9.83 -20.59 14.14
C PHE A 124 -9.60 -21.68 15.20
N PRO A 125 -9.09 -22.86 14.79
CA PRO A 125 -8.91 -23.96 15.72
C PRO A 125 -7.84 -23.62 16.77
N ILE A 126 -8.20 -23.72 18.04
CA ILE A 126 -7.28 -23.62 19.17
C ILE A 126 -7.29 -24.96 19.90
N GLY A 127 -6.18 -25.69 19.79
CA GLY A 127 -6.08 -27.04 20.35
C GLY A 127 -7.06 -28.03 19.69
N ALA A 128 -7.39 -29.10 20.42
CA ALA A 128 -8.24 -30.18 19.93
C ALA A 128 -9.76 -29.86 19.97
N ASN A 129 -10.17 -28.78 20.64
CA ASN A 129 -11.57 -28.46 20.95
C ASN A 129 -12.03 -27.19 20.23
N ALA A 130 -11.86 -27.12 18.91
CA ALA A 130 -12.37 -26.00 18.13
C ALA A 130 -13.91 -26.00 18.14
N THR A 131 -14.54 -24.91 18.59
CA THR A 131 -16.01 -24.79 18.60
C THR A 131 -16.53 -23.83 17.53
N PRO A 132 -17.76 -24.00 17.02
CA PRO A 132 -18.39 -23.06 16.10
C PRO A 132 -18.47 -21.63 16.65
N GLU A 133 -18.67 -21.47 17.96
CA GLU A 133 -18.78 -20.17 18.63
C GLU A 133 -17.44 -19.41 18.61
N GLN A 134 -16.33 -20.12 18.73
CA GLN A 134 -14.99 -19.53 18.58
C GLN A 134 -14.77 -19.00 17.17
N ASP A 135 -15.19 -19.77 16.17
CA ASP A 135 -15.11 -19.35 14.78
C ASP A 135 -15.92 -18.08 14.52
N ASP A 136 -17.14 -18.03 15.05
CA ASP A 136 -18.03 -16.89 14.84
C ASP A 136 -17.53 -15.64 15.57
N ALA A 137 -17.02 -15.78 16.79
CA ALA A 137 -16.39 -14.67 17.52
C ALA A 137 -15.15 -14.13 16.77
N ALA A 138 -14.30 -15.01 16.24
CA ALA A 138 -13.15 -14.60 15.46
C ALA A 138 -13.53 -13.91 14.14
N ARG A 139 -14.54 -14.43 13.43
CA ARG A 139 -15.07 -13.79 12.19
C ARG A 139 -15.71 -12.45 12.48
N ALA A 140 -16.41 -12.30 13.61
CA ALA A 140 -16.98 -11.03 14.05
C ALA A 140 -15.88 -9.98 14.27
N VAL A 141 -14.77 -10.35 14.92
CA VAL A 141 -13.59 -9.47 15.07
C VAL A 141 -13.04 -9.06 13.71
N LEU A 142 -12.87 -9.99 12.78
CA LEU A 142 -12.35 -9.67 11.44
C LEU A 142 -13.29 -8.74 10.67
N CYS A 143 -14.60 -8.93 10.79
CA CYS A 143 -15.61 -8.05 10.20
C CYS A 143 -15.53 -6.64 10.80
N ALA A 144 -15.57 -6.54 12.13
CA ALA A 144 -15.51 -5.27 12.85
C ALA A 144 -14.19 -4.52 12.59
N MET A 145 -13.07 -5.24 12.50
CA MET A 145 -11.77 -4.67 12.13
C MET A 145 -11.79 -4.11 10.70
N GLY A 146 -12.45 -4.79 9.76
CA GLY A 146 -12.63 -4.29 8.39
C GLY A 146 -13.50 -3.04 8.34
N LEU A 147 -14.61 -3.01 9.08
CA LEU A 147 -15.49 -1.84 9.20
C LEU A 147 -14.73 -0.66 9.82
N LEU A 148 -13.98 -0.89 10.89
CA LEU A 148 -13.13 0.12 11.52
C LEU A 148 -12.08 0.67 10.54
N ALA A 149 -11.42 -0.19 9.76
CA ALA A 149 -10.46 0.25 8.77
C ALA A 149 -11.10 1.15 7.70
N VAL A 150 -12.29 0.80 7.22
CA VAL A 150 -13.04 1.60 6.23
C VAL A 150 -13.49 2.93 6.83
N ALA A 151 -14.12 2.92 8.01
CA ALA A 151 -14.57 4.13 8.70
C ALA A 151 -13.41 5.10 8.98
N ALA A 152 -12.32 4.60 9.58
CA ALA A 152 -11.15 5.41 9.88
C ALA A 152 -10.46 5.97 8.62
N SER A 153 -10.48 5.23 7.51
CA SER A 153 -9.94 5.72 6.24
C SER A 153 -10.81 6.84 5.64
N ARG A 154 -12.14 6.69 5.69
CA ARG A 154 -13.08 7.69 5.20
C ARG A 154 -13.00 9.00 6.00
N GLU A 155 -12.94 8.91 7.33
CA GLU A 155 -12.82 10.09 8.20
C GLU A 155 -11.50 10.83 8.05
N ARG A 156 -10.41 10.10 7.79
CA ARG A 156 -9.08 10.70 7.59
C ARG A 156 -8.92 11.33 6.20
N GLY A 157 -9.75 10.93 5.23
CA GLY A 157 -9.61 11.30 3.83
C GLY A 157 -8.47 10.57 3.11
N TYR A 158 -8.34 10.82 1.80
CA TYR A 158 -7.41 10.11 0.94
C TYR A 158 -6.43 11.07 0.25
N ALA A 159 -5.15 10.99 0.62
CA ALA A 159 -4.05 11.64 -0.09
C ALA A 159 -3.30 10.59 -0.93
N LEU A 160 -3.72 10.38 -2.18
CA LEU A 160 -3.23 9.26 -3.00
C LEU A 160 -1.80 9.48 -3.50
N ARG A 161 -1.45 10.73 -3.79
CA ARG A 161 -0.12 11.18 -4.18
C ARG A 161 0.03 12.67 -3.90
N SER A 162 1.24 13.20 -4.11
CA SER A 162 1.48 14.65 -4.06
C SER A 162 0.44 15.40 -4.90
N ARG A 163 -0.26 16.35 -4.26
CA ARG A 163 -1.32 17.19 -4.86
C ARG A 163 -2.51 16.39 -5.40
N CYS A 164 -2.85 15.27 -4.78
CA CYS A 164 -4.03 14.46 -5.11
C CYS A 164 -4.74 14.07 -3.82
N ASP A 165 -5.39 15.07 -3.23
CA ASP A 165 -6.27 14.91 -2.08
C ASP A 165 -7.70 14.74 -2.59
N LEU A 166 -8.36 13.65 -2.18
CA LEU A 166 -9.75 13.38 -2.51
C LEU A 166 -10.63 13.79 -1.35
N VAL A 167 -11.62 14.63 -1.66
CA VAL A 167 -12.67 15.03 -0.73
C VAL A 167 -13.93 14.23 -1.09
N PRO A 168 -14.47 13.42 -0.18
CA PRO A 168 -15.68 12.65 -0.46
C PRO A 168 -16.90 13.57 -0.54
N ASP A 169 -17.79 13.29 -1.50
CA ASP A 169 -19.12 13.90 -1.57
C ASP A 169 -20.07 13.19 -0.59
N GLY A 170 -19.90 13.52 0.68
CA GLY A 170 -20.64 12.89 1.78
C GLY A 170 -20.15 11.49 2.15
N ILE A 171 -20.62 10.99 3.30
CA ILE A 171 -20.30 9.64 3.78
C ILE A 171 -21.41 8.69 3.33
N ALA A 172 -21.08 7.76 2.43
CA ALA A 172 -22.00 6.71 2.03
C ALA A 172 -22.32 5.78 3.22
N PRO A 173 -23.60 5.37 3.40
CA PRO A 173 -23.97 4.44 4.45
C PRO A 173 -23.30 3.08 4.27
N VAL A 174 -23.33 2.27 5.33
CA VAL A 174 -22.96 0.86 5.24
C VAL A 174 -24.20 0.06 4.91
N GLU A 175 -24.07 -0.87 3.96
CA GLU A 175 -25.15 -1.72 3.49
C GLU A 175 -24.87 -3.18 3.83
N VAL A 176 -25.84 -3.84 4.46
CA VAL A 176 -25.88 -5.30 4.60
C VAL A 176 -26.73 -5.84 3.44
N VAL A 177 -26.07 -6.56 2.52
CA VAL A 177 -26.74 -7.23 1.40
C VAL A 177 -27.04 -8.67 1.80
N HIS A 178 -28.32 -9.02 1.89
CA HIS A 178 -28.81 -10.34 2.27
C HIS A 178 -28.79 -11.32 1.08
N CYS A 179 -28.96 -12.61 1.35
CA CYS A 179 -28.90 -13.65 0.32
C CYS A 179 -30.07 -13.61 -0.68
N ASP A 180 -31.16 -12.94 -0.33
CA ASP A 180 -32.32 -12.71 -1.20
C ASP A 180 -32.20 -11.39 -2.00
N GLY A 181 -31.09 -10.66 -1.84
CA GLY A 181 -30.85 -9.38 -2.49
C GLY A 181 -31.45 -8.18 -1.76
N SER A 182 -32.14 -8.38 -0.64
CA SER A 182 -32.59 -7.26 0.20
C SER A 182 -31.40 -6.52 0.82
N VAL A 183 -31.54 -5.22 1.02
CA VAL A 183 -30.48 -4.35 1.53
C VAL A 183 -30.95 -3.65 2.80
N GLN A 184 -30.18 -3.79 3.88
CA GLN A 184 -30.37 -3.03 5.10
C GLN A 184 -29.24 -2.01 5.24
N SER A 185 -29.59 -0.72 5.23
CA SER A 185 -28.64 0.38 5.42
C SER A 185 -28.52 0.78 6.89
N PHE A 186 -27.32 1.15 7.32
CA PHE A 186 -27.06 1.79 8.61
C PHE A 186 -25.90 2.78 8.52
N SER A 187 -25.85 3.73 9.45
CA SER A 187 -24.72 4.66 9.57
C SER A 187 -23.69 4.10 10.56
N LEU A 188 -22.41 4.28 10.25
CA LEU A 188 -21.30 3.87 11.11
C LEU A 188 -20.17 4.88 10.99
N ASP A 189 -20.00 5.68 12.04
CA ASP A 189 -18.86 6.58 12.19
C ASP A 189 -17.67 5.87 12.87
N GLY A 190 -16.54 6.56 12.99
CA GLY A 190 -15.32 6.03 13.59
C GLY A 190 -15.51 5.68 15.06
N ALA A 191 -16.28 6.47 15.82
CA ALA A 191 -16.57 6.17 17.22
C ALA A 191 -17.37 4.86 17.38
N GLY A 192 -18.43 4.69 16.60
CA GLY A 192 -19.24 3.48 16.55
C GLY A 192 -18.44 2.27 16.06
N ALA A 193 -17.58 2.45 15.04
CA ALA A 193 -16.72 1.38 14.54
C ALA A 193 -15.68 0.93 15.58
N ILE A 194 -15.11 1.86 16.35
CA ILE A 194 -14.20 1.55 17.47
C ILE A 194 -14.95 0.78 18.56
N ALA A 195 -16.16 1.20 18.92
CA ALA A 195 -16.98 0.51 19.91
C ALA A 195 -17.30 -0.93 19.46
N LEU A 196 -17.80 -1.11 18.24
CA LEU A 196 -18.10 -2.42 17.65
C LEU A 196 -16.87 -3.34 17.63
N TYR A 197 -15.70 -2.80 17.25
CA TYR A 197 -14.45 -3.55 17.27
C TYR A 197 -14.06 -3.99 18.68
N ARG A 198 -14.17 -3.11 19.68
CA ARG A 198 -13.87 -3.46 21.07
C ARG A 198 -14.82 -4.54 21.60
N GLU A 199 -16.11 -4.44 21.34
CA GLU A 199 -17.10 -5.45 21.72
C GLU A 199 -16.80 -6.82 21.10
N ALA A 200 -16.47 -6.85 19.81
CA ALA A 200 -16.09 -8.08 19.13
C ALA A 200 -14.82 -8.69 19.73
N VAL A 201 -13.81 -7.88 20.06
CA VAL A 201 -12.56 -8.34 20.69
C VAL A 201 -12.83 -8.92 22.08
N GLU A 202 -13.68 -8.29 22.89
CA GLU A 202 -14.04 -8.82 24.20
C GLU A 202 -14.83 -10.13 24.10
N ALA A 203 -15.75 -10.25 23.14
CA ALA A 203 -16.44 -11.50 22.86
C ALA A 203 -15.47 -12.62 22.43
N ALA A 204 -14.49 -12.29 21.58
CA ALA A 204 -13.45 -13.24 21.16
C ALA A 204 -12.57 -13.71 22.32
N LYS A 205 -12.17 -12.81 23.21
CA LYS A 205 -11.42 -13.16 24.43
C LYS A 205 -12.24 -14.09 25.34
N LYS A 206 -13.54 -13.80 25.54
CA LYS A 206 -14.45 -14.66 26.32
C LYS A 206 -14.60 -16.05 25.71
N ALA A 207 -14.53 -16.17 24.37
CA ALA A 207 -14.51 -17.45 23.67
C ALA A 207 -13.15 -18.19 23.75
N GLY A 208 -12.15 -17.63 24.44
CA GLY A 208 -10.84 -18.25 24.62
C GLY A 208 -9.87 -18.03 23.44
N LEU A 209 -10.17 -17.10 22.53
CA LEU A 209 -9.24 -16.76 21.44
C LEU A 209 -8.07 -15.92 21.98
N PRO A 210 -6.81 -16.24 21.61
CA PRO A 210 -5.67 -15.44 22.03
C PRO A 210 -5.72 -14.08 21.36
N TRP A 211 -5.47 -13.03 22.15
CA TRP A 211 -5.47 -11.66 21.66
C TRP A 211 -4.21 -10.93 22.10
N ARG A 212 -3.41 -10.45 21.14
CA ARG A 212 -2.21 -9.67 21.43
C ARG A 212 -2.58 -8.19 21.53
N ALA A 213 -2.74 -7.70 22.76
CA ALA A 213 -3.02 -6.28 23.03
C ALA A 213 -1.82 -5.38 22.72
N GLU A 214 -0.61 -5.85 23.00
CA GLU A 214 0.61 -5.08 22.77
C GLU A 214 1.00 -5.03 21.28
N PRO A 215 1.36 -3.84 20.76
CA PRO A 215 1.89 -3.72 19.40
C PRO A 215 3.12 -4.60 19.19
N LEU A 216 3.21 -5.25 18.02
CA LEU A 216 4.44 -5.95 17.65
C LEU A 216 5.53 -4.94 17.35
N ARG A 217 6.49 -4.81 18.27
CA ARG A 217 7.67 -3.99 18.06
C ARG A 217 8.68 -4.75 17.19
N LEU A 218 8.76 -4.38 15.92
CA LEU A 218 9.78 -4.88 15.01
C LEU A 218 11.12 -4.18 15.30
N LYS A 219 12.21 -4.95 15.31
CA LYS A 219 13.57 -4.42 15.40
C LYS A 219 14.16 -4.29 13.99
N PRO A 220 14.82 -3.16 13.65
CA PRO A 220 15.49 -3.04 12.37
C PRO A 220 16.62 -4.07 12.26
N GLN A 221 16.81 -4.60 11.06
CA GLN A 221 17.92 -5.51 10.79
C GLN A 221 19.24 -4.72 10.83
N ALA A 222 20.31 -5.33 11.35
CA ALA A 222 21.62 -4.68 11.48
C ALA A 222 22.14 -4.12 10.13
N LYS A 223 21.89 -4.81 9.02
CA LYS A 223 22.23 -4.35 7.67
C LYS A 223 21.51 -3.06 7.25
N LEU A 224 20.26 -2.85 7.67
CA LEU A 224 19.51 -1.62 7.39
C LEU A 224 20.08 -0.46 8.20
N VAL A 225 20.40 -0.70 9.48
CA VAL A 225 21.07 0.30 10.32
C VAL A 225 22.39 0.72 9.69
N LYS A 226 23.20 -0.26 9.26
CA LYS A 226 24.48 0.02 8.61
C LYS A 226 24.34 0.78 7.29
N LEU A 227 23.31 0.48 6.50
CA LEU A 227 23.01 1.20 5.26
C LEU A 227 22.75 2.69 5.53
N ILE A 228 21.96 3.00 6.56
CA ILE A 228 21.63 4.38 6.96
C ILE A 228 22.90 5.10 7.45
N GLU A 229 23.74 4.44 8.26
CA GLU A 229 25.01 5.00 8.72
C GLU A 229 25.91 5.39 7.54
N LEU A 230 26.14 4.46 6.60
CA LEU A 230 26.97 4.72 5.42
C LEU A 230 26.36 5.82 4.53
N SER A 231 25.03 5.89 4.43
CA SER A 231 24.34 6.94 3.69
C SER A 231 24.60 8.32 4.29
N ARG A 232 24.63 8.44 5.62
CA ARG A 232 24.94 9.71 6.31
C ARG A 232 26.39 10.11 6.09
N VAL A 233 27.32 9.16 6.17
CA VAL A 233 28.74 9.39 5.85
C VAL A 233 28.90 9.88 4.40
N ALA A 234 28.22 9.23 3.46
CA ALA A 234 28.24 9.60 2.04
C ALA A 234 27.66 11.00 1.77
N ALA A 235 26.73 11.48 2.59
CA ALA A 235 26.18 12.83 2.48
C ALA A 235 27.14 13.89 3.03
N GLN A 236 27.95 13.55 4.04
CA GLN A 236 28.93 14.46 4.65
C GLN A 236 30.21 14.62 3.83
N GLY A 237 30.63 13.61 3.06
CA GLY A 237 31.81 13.68 2.19
C GLY A 237 31.57 14.31 0.81
N GLY A 238 30.43 14.99 0.63
CA GLY A 238 30.02 15.63 -0.63
C GLY A 238 29.98 17.18 -0.59
N GLU A 239 30.44 17.78 0.51
CA GLU A 239 30.91 19.18 0.58
C GLU A 239 32.42 19.23 0.36
#